data_AF-A0A973B553-F1
#
_entry.id   AF-A0A973B553-F1
#
_cell.length_a   1.000
_cell.length_b   1.000
_cell.length_c   1.000
_cell.angle_alpha   90.00
_cell.angle_beta   90.00
_cell.angle_gamma   90.00
#
_symmetry.space_group_name_H-M   'P 1'
#
loop_
_entity.id
_entity.type
_entity.pdbx_description
1 polymer ?
#
loop_
_entity_poly.entity_id
_entity_poly.type
_entity_poly.pdbx_seq_one_letter_code
_entity_poly.pdbx_strand_id
1 'polypeptide(L)'
;METSKFDIADYLDSNEMITEYLNAVLAEGNDSDVIVAIGNIAKSIGMTKIAAETGLSRPSLYKALSDGSKPQFETIMKVLRAIGGQIQISPVGEEISFS
;
A
#
# COMPACT_ATOMS: atom_id res chain seq x y z
N MET A 1 -27.63 -8.10 18.00
CA MET A 1 -26.19 -8.09 17.69
C MET A 1 -26.00 -7.00 16.64
N GLU A 2 -25.33 -5.91 16.98
CA GLU A 2 -24.95 -4.91 15.97
C GLU A 2 -23.70 -5.40 15.26
N THR A 3 -23.77 -5.53 13.94
CA THR A 3 -22.62 -5.87 13.10
C THR A 3 -21.96 -4.56 12.67
N SER A 4 -20.74 -4.28 13.13
CA SER A 4 -19.95 -3.18 12.56
C SER A 4 -19.53 -3.56 11.13
N LYS A 5 -19.34 -2.55 10.28
CA LYS A 5 -18.81 -2.76 8.93
C LYS A 5 -17.35 -3.22 9.07
N PHE A 6 -17.01 -4.36 8.47
CA PHE A 6 -15.64 -4.82 8.41
C PHE A 6 -14.78 -3.80 7.64
N ASP A 7 -13.68 -3.37 8.26
CA ASP A 7 -12.68 -2.47 7.69
C ASP A 7 -11.29 -3.09 7.90
N ILE A 8 -10.64 -3.50 6.83
CA ILE A 8 -9.35 -4.21 6.91
C ILE A 8 -8.27 -3.36 7.60
N ALA A 9 -8.37 -2.03 7.52
CA ALA A 9 -7.41 -1.13 8.17
C ALA A 9 -7.36 -1.30 9.70
N ASP A 10 -8.46 -1.76 10.31
CA ASP A 10 -8.52 -1.99 11.77
C ASP A 10 -7.68 -3.21 12.21
N TYR A 11 -7.23 -4.04 11.27
CA TYR A 11 -6.45 -5.27 11.51
C TYR A 11 -5.00 -5.17 11.02
N LEU A 12 -4.60 -4.04 10.45
CA LEU A 12 -3.25 -3.77 9.96
C LEU A 12 -2.44 -3.01 11.01
N ASP A 13 -2.33 -3.58 12.21
CA ASP A 13 -1.76 -2.97 13.41
C ASP A 13 -0.30 -3.38 13.70
N SER A 14 0.26 -4.28 12.90
CA SER A 14 1.64 -4.73 13.01
C SER A 14 2.36 -4.70 11.66
N ASN A 15 3.69 -4.58 11.70
CA ASN A 15 4.51 -4.63 10.49
C ASN A 15 4.38 -5.98 9.75
N GLU A 16 4.18 -7.06 10.50
CA GLU A 16 4.01 -8.41 9.94
C GLU A 16 2.70 -8.49 9.14
N MET A 17 1.58 -8.06 9.73
CA MET A 17 0.27 -8.02 9.05
C MET A 17 0.29 -7.13 7.81
N ILE A 18 0.91 -5.96 7.90
CA ILE A 18 1.09 -5.04 6.76
C ILE A 18 1.89 -5.71 5.63
N THR A 19 2.99 -6.39 5.98
CA THR A 19 3.88 -7.03 5.01
C THR A 19 3.20 -8.22 4.33
N GLU A 20 2.57 -9.09 5.12
CA GLU A 20 1.82 -10.24 4.59
C GLU A 20 0.68 -9.80 3.68
N TYR A 21 -0.11 -8.81 4.11
CA TYR A 21 -1.20 -8.27 3.32
C TYR A 21 -0.71 -7.69 1.98
N LEU A 22 0.31 -6.82 2.01
CA LEU A 22 0.82 -6.21 0.79
C LEU A 22 1.45 -7.25 -0.14
N ASN A 23 2.19 -8.22 0.39
CA ASN A 23 2.81 -9.28 -0.41
C ASN A 23 1.77 -10.19 -1.06
N ALA A 24 0.71 -10.57 -0.34
CA ALA A 24 -0.38 -11.36 -0.91
C ALA A 24 -1.05 -10.64 -2.07
N VAL A 25 -1.34 -9.34 -1.91
CA VAL A 25 -1.94 -8.51 -2.96
C VAL A 25 -0.99 -8.33 -4.15
N LEU A 26 0.32 -8.16 -3.92
CA LEU A 26 1.30 -8.06 -4.99
C LEU A 26 1.48 -9.39 -5.77
N ALA A 27 1.28 -10.53 -5.12
CA ALA A 27 1.44 -11.85 -5.73
C ALA A 27 0.22 -12.28 -6.57
N GLU A 28 -0.99 -11.97 -6.10
CA GLU A 28 -2.22 -12.53 -6.65
C GLU A 28 -3.20 -11.47 -7.19
N GLY A 29 -3.02 -10.21 -6.79
CA GLY A 29 -3.92 -9.11 -7.13
C GLY A 29 -3.59 -8.42 -8.46
N ASN A 30 -4.49 -7.54 -8.87
CA ASN A 30 -4.29 -6.62 -9.99
C ASN A 30 -3.84 -5.22 -9.51
N ASP A 31 -3.54 -4.32 -10.46
CA ASP A 31 -3.10 -2.95 -10.18
C ASP A 31 -4.04 -2.18 -9.23
N SER A 32 -5.37 -2.34 -9.36
CA SER A 32 -6.35 -1.69 -8.49
C SER A 32 -6.29 -2.25 -7.07
N ASP A 33 -6.15 -3.57 -6.94
CA ASP A 33 -6.04 -4.22 -5.63
C ASP A 33 -4.81 -3.72 -4.87
N VAL A 34 -3.68 -3.56 -5.55
CA VAL A 34 -2.44 -3.02 -4.98
C VAL A 34 -2.63 -1.58 -4.49
N ILE A 35 -3.29 -0.73 -5.30
CA ILE A 35 -3.58 0.66 -4.93
C ILE A 35 -4.45 0.72 -3.68
N VAL A 36 -5.52 -0.08 -3.64
CA VAL A 36 -6.44 -0.15 -2.50
C VAL A 36 -5.74 -0.68 -1.25
N ALA A 37 -4.88 -1.69 -1.38
CA ALA A 37 -4.11 -2.23 -0.27
C ALA A 37 -3.18 -1.19 0.35
N ILE A 38 -2.45 -0.44 -0.48
CA ILE A 38 -1.63 0.69 -0.03
C ILE A 38 -2.50 1.73 0.69
N GLY A 39 -3.71 2.02 0.19
CA GLY A 39 -4.68 2.89 0.85
C GLY A 39 -5.09 2.41 2.24
N ASN A 40 -5.38 1.13 2.38
CA ASN A 40 -5.76 0.50 3.64
C ASN A 40 -4.63 0.54 4.67
N ILE A 41 -3.40 0.22 4.27
CA ILE A 41 -2.21 0.29 5.13
C ILE A 41 -1.95 1.73 5.56
N ALA A 42 -1.99 2.67 4.61
CA ALA A 42 -1.79 4.08 4.91
C ALA A 42 -2.84 4.57 5.92
N LYS A 43 -4.09 4.08 5.82
CA LYS A 43 -5.17 4.41 6.74
C LYS A 43 -4.94 3.84 8.13
N SER A 44 -4.47 2.59 8.26
CA SER A 44 -4.17 1.97 9.56
C SER A 44 -3.05 2.71 10.31
N ILE A 45 -2.05 3.20 9.58
CA ILE A 45 -0.95 4.02 10.13
C ILE A 45 -1.43 5.44 10.49
N GLY A 46 -2.43 5.94 9.78
CA GLY A 46 -3.07 7.24 10.01
C GLY A 46 -2.76 8.26 8.92
N MET A 47 -3.80 8.70 8.22
CA MET A 47 -3.70 9.63 7.08
C MET A 47 -2.99 10.95 7.38
N THR A 48 -3.05 11.46 8.61
CA THR A 48 -2.35 12.69 8.98
C THR A 48 -0.84 12.51 8.95
N LYS A 49 -0.34 11.37 9.44
CA LYS A 49 1.09 11.03 9.42
C LYS A 49 1.56 10.85 7.98
N ILE A 50 0.83 10.05 7.20
CA ILE A 50 1.17 9.80 5.79
C ILE A 50 1.20 11.10 4.99
N ALA A 51 0.20 11.97 5.15
CA ALA A 51 0.16 13.28 4.51
C ALA A 51 1.41 14.12 4.79
N ALA A 52 1.85 14.15 6.06
CA ALA A 52 3.05 14.87 6.46
C ALA A 52 4.32 14.29 5.83
N GLU A 53 4.47 12.97 5.80
CA GLU A 53 5.65 12.29 5.26
C GLU A 53 5.72 12.36 3.72
N THR A 54 4.57 12.29 3.03
CA THR A 54 4.53 12.33 1.55
C THR A 54 4.47 13.74 0.99
N GLY A 55 4.17 14.76 1.81
CA GLY A 55 3.88 16.12 1.37
C GLY A 55 2.56 16.26 0.58
N LEU A 56 1.63 15.31 0.75
CA LEU A 56 0.34 15.29 0.06
C LEU A 56 -0.78 15.64 1.03
N SER A 57 -1.86 16.24 0.54
CA SER A 57 -3.03 16.48 1.39
C SER A 57 -3.79 15.17 1.68
N ARG A 58 -4.47 15.08 2.83
CA ARG A 58 -5.33 13.92 3.15
C ARG A 58 -6.39 13.67 2.07
N PRO A 59 -7.12 14.69 1.54
CA PRO A 59 -8.02 14.49 0.40
C PRO A 59 -7.32 13.97 -0.86
N SER A 60 -6.11 14.46 -1.17
CA SER A 60 -5.33 13.97 -2.31
C SER A 60 -4.97 12.49 -2.15
N LEU A 61 -4.57 12.07 -0.94
CA LEU A 61 -4.27 10.67 -0.63
C LEU A 61 -5.49 9.77 -0.79
N TYR A 62 -6.64 10.15 -0.22
CA TYR A 62 -7.88 9.37 -0.37
C TYR A 62 -8.30 9.21 -1.83
N LYS A 63 -8.16 10.28 -2.63
CA LYS A 63 -8.47 10.22 -4.07
C LYS A 63 -7.45 9.39 -4.85
N ALA A 64 -6.17 9.47 -4.48
CA ALA A 64 -5.11 8.75 -5.16
C ALA A 64 -5.13 7.25 -4.86
N LEU A 65 -5.61 6.85 -3.67
CA LEU A 65 -5.60 5.47 -3.18
C LEU A 65 -7.01 4.84 -3.12
N SER A 66 -7.99 5.43 -3.79
CA SER A 66 -9.32 4.84 -3.91
C SER A 66 -9.36 3.78 -5.01
N ASP A 67 -10.30 2.84 -4.91
CA ASP A 67 -10.56 1.88 -5.96
C ASP A 67 -10.82 2.55 -7.34
N GLY A 68 -10.24 1.98 -8.39
CA GLY A 68 -10.31 2.49 -9.77
C GLY A 68 -9.52 3.78 -10.04
N SER A 69 -8.77 4.31 -9.07
CA SER A 69 -7.89 5.45 -9.31
C SER A 69 -6.68 5.06 -10.16
N LYS A 70 -6.01 6.07 -10.72
CA LYS A 70 -4.76 5.91 -11.49
C LYS A 70 -3.70 6.87 -10.94
N PRO A 71 -3.16 6.62 -9.74
CA PRO A 71 -2.14 7.47 -9.17
C PRO A 71 -0.88 7.42 -10.02
N GLN A 72 -0.15 8.53 -10.08
CA GLN A 72 1.18 8.52 -10.69
C GLN A 72 2.10 7.60 -9.89
N PHE A 73 3.02 6.92 -10.57
CA PHE A 73 3.97 6.02 -9.90
C PHE A 73 4.77 6.73 -8.79
N GLU A 74 5.11 8.01 -8.97
CA GLU A 74 5.74 8.81 -7.92
C GLU A 74 4.90 8.89 -6.63
N THR A 75 3.57 8.98 -6.76
CA THR A 75 2.65 8.98 -5.61
C THR A 75 2.69 7.64 -4.89
N ILE A 76 2.66 6.53 -5.64
CA ILE A 76 2.79 5.18 -5.07
C ILE A 76 4.11 5.04 -4.31
N MET A 77 5.23 5.44 -4.91
CA MET A 77 6.55 5.35 -4.28
C MET A 77 6.66 6.21 -3.02
N LYS A 78 6.07 7.42 -3.02
CA LYS A 78 6.04 8.28 -1.83
C LYS A 78 5.27 7.62 -0.69
N VAL A 79 4.09 7.08 -0.97
CA VAL A 79 3.25 6.43 0.06
C VAL A 79 3.92 5.14 0.55
N LEU A 80 4.45 4.30 -0.33
CA LEU A 80 5.18 3.07 0.04
C LEU A 80 6.34 3.37 1.00
N ARG A 81 7.10 4.44 0.78
CA ARG A 81 8.17 4.86 1.71
C ARG A 81 7.61 5.37 3.04
N ALA A 82 6.53 6.14 3.02
CA ALA A 82 5.90 6.69 4.23
C ALA A 82 5.27 5.61 5.12
N ILE A 83 4.85 4.48 4.54
CA ILE A 83 4.40 3.31 5.31
C ILE A 83 5.57 2.43 5.79
N GLY A 84 6.82 2.82 5.54
CA GLY A 84 8.02 2.07 5.92
C GLY A 84 8.37 0.90 4.98
N GLY A 85 7.73 0.81 3.81
CA GLY A 85 7.95 -0.23 2.83
C GLY A 85 9.11 0.05 1.86
N GLN A 86 9.61 -1.02 1.25
CA GLN A 86 10.60 -0.98 0.17
C GLN A 86 10.18 -1.92 -0.97
N ILE A 87 10.50 -1.56 -2.22
CA ILE A 87 10.34 -2.47 -3.36
C ILE A 87 11.63 -3.26 -3.51
N GLN A 88 11.50 -4.59 -3.54
CA GLN A 88 12.59 -5.50 -3.86
C GLN A 88 12.33 -6.15 -5.22
N ILE A 89 13.33 -6.13 -6.08
CA ILE A 89 13.28 -6.80 -7.38
C ILE A 89 13.91 -8.19 -7.23
N SER A 90 13.16 -9.21 -7.62
CA SER A 90 13.66 -10.59 -7.70
C SER A 90 13.72 -11.03 -9.17
N PRO A 91 14.73 -11.79 -9.59
CA PRO A 91 14.79 -12.35 -10.93
C PRO A 91 13.56 -13.21 -11.21
N VAL A 92 12.94 -13.04 -12.38
CA VAL A 92 11.84 -13.89 -12.84
C VAL A 92 12.42 -14.88 -13.86
N GLY A 93 13.12 -15.91 -13.37
CA GLY A 93 13.84 -16.90 -14.20
C GLY A 93 15.28 -17.16 -13.75
N GLU A 94 15.96 -18.11 -14.43
CA GLU A 94 17.36 -18.52 -14.15
C GLU A 94 18.27 -17.29 -14.01
N GLU A 95 19.15 -17.32 -12.99
CA GLU A 95 20.13 -16.28 -12.69
C GLU A 95 20.78 -15.78 -13.98
N ILE A 96 20.57 -14.50 -14.31
CA ILE A 96 21.40 -13.83 -15.30
C ILE A 96 22.79 -13.74 -14.68
N SER A 97 23.62 -14.74 -14.97
CA SER A 97 25.03 -14.75 -14.66
C SER A 97 25.67 -13.62 -15.46
N PHE A 98 25.99 -12.51 -14.79
CA PHE A 98 26.85 -11.49 -15.36
C PHE A 98 28.27 -12.05 -15.35
N SER A 99 28.73 -12.49 -16.52
CA SER A 99 30.13 -12.85 -16.79
C SER A 99 31.04 -11.63 -16.71
#